data_AF-A0A852RP33-F1
#
_entry.id   AF-A0A852RP33-F1
#
_cell.length_a   1.000
_cell.length_b   1.000
_cell.length_c   1.000
_cell.angle_alpha   90.00
_cell.angle_beta   90.00
_cell.angle_gamma   90.00
#
_symmetry.space_group_name_H-M   'P 1'
#
loop_
_entity.id
_entity.type
_entity.pdbx_description
1 polymer ?
#
loop_
_entity_poly.entity_id
_entity_poly.type
_entity_poly.pdbx_seq_one_letter_code
_entity_poly.pdbx_strand_id
1 'polypeptide(L)'
;MEPRETIREYAGDGIVVTWEPGRCRHATECVRGLPAVFDRDARPWIDPSRASADEIVAVVDRCPSFALGYRTDDGRVRTAPAE
;
A
#
# COMPACT_ATOMS: atom_id res chain seq x y z
N MET A 1 10.98 -20.88 -13.32
CA MET A 1 11.07 -19.45 -13.66
C MET A 1 10.07 -18.75 -12.76
N GLU A 2 10.54 -18.38 -11.57
CA GLU A 2 9.68 -17.85 -10.51
C GLU A 2 9.08 -16.52 -10.99
N PRO A 3 7.74 -16.34 -10.94
CA PRO A 3 7.13 -15.10 -11.35
C PRO A 3 7.73 -14.01 -10.47
N ARG A 4 8.48 -13.09 -11.08
CA ARG A 4 9.03 -11.93 -10.40
C ARG A 4 7.87 -11.20 -9.75
N GLU A 5 7.71 -11.41 -8.44
CA GLU A 5 6.76 -10.70 -7.60
C GLU A 5 7.04 -9.21 -7.81
N THR A 6 6.21 -8.57 -8.63
CA THR A 6 6.46 -7.19 -9.08
C THR A 6 5.98 -6.27 -7.97
N ILE A 7 6.77 -6.21 -6.90
CA ILE A 7 6.55 -5.29 -5.79
C ILE A 7 6.80 -3.88 -6.32
N ARG A 8 5.83 -3.01 -6.12
CA ARG A 8 5.91 -1.62 -6.58
C ARG A 8 5.95 -0.70 -5.38
N GLU A 9 7.02 0.06 -5.27
CA GLU A 9 7.27 0.97 -4.15
C GLU A 9 6.91 2.39 -4.53
N TYR A 10 6.20 3.07 -3.63
CA TYR A 10 5.77 4.44 -3.75
C TYR A 10 6.30 5.19 -2.55
N ALA A 11 7.33 6.01 -2.75
CA ALA A 11 7.87 6.86 -1.71
C ALA A 11 7.08 8.17 -1.63
N GLY A 12 6.69 8.55 -0.42
CA GLY A 12 6.07 9.83 -0.10
C GLY A 12 6.79 10.50 1.07
N ASP A 13 6.18 11.56 1.57
CA ASP A 13 6.77 12.36 2.67
C ASP A 13 6.64 11.60 4.00
N GLY A 14 7.75 11.02 4.48
CA GLY A 14 7.82 10.28 5.75
C GLY A 14 7.24 8.85 5.73
N ILE A 15 6.78 8.35 4.57
CA ILE A 15 6.26 6.99 4.41
C ILE A 15 6.52 6.43 3.00
N VAL A 16 6.87 5.15 2.91
CA VAL A 16 7.02 4.38 1.68
C VAL A 16 5.98 3.27 1.67
N VAL A 17 5.12 3.25 0.65
CA VAL A 17 4.08 2.25 0.47
C VAL A 17 4.56 1.21 -0.55
N THR A 18 4.48 -0.06 -0.19
CA THR A 18 4.76 -1.21 -1.07
C THR A 18 3.46 -1.83 -1.52
N TRP A 19 3.35 -2.15 -2.81
CA TRP A 19 2.19 -2.84 -3.36
C TRP A 19 2.59 -4.08 -4.14
N GLU A 20 1.93 -5.19 -3.82
CA GLU A 20 2.13 -6.49 -4.42
C GLU A 20 0.89 -6.91 -5.21
N PRO A 21 0.87 -6.76 -6.54
CA PRO A 21 -0.27 -7.16 -7.36
C PRO A 21 -0.57 -8.66 -7.27
N GLY A 22 0.45 -9.50 -7.05
CA GLY A 22 0.30 -10.95 -6.92
C GLY A 22 -0.54 -11.38 -5.71
N ARG A 23 -0.52 -10.60 -4.62
CA ARG A 23 -1.33 -10.85 -3.41
C ARG A 23 -2.66 -10.09 -3.42
N CYS A 24 -2.83 -9.12 -4.32
CA CYS A 24 -4.01 -8.26 -4.33
C CYS A 24 -5.25 -9.01 -4.80
N ARG A 25 -6.21 -9.26 -3.89
CA ARG A 25 -7.52 -9.84 -4.22
C ARG A 25 -8.53 -8.83 -4.80
N HIS A 26 -8.10 -7.61 -5.10
CA HIS A 26 -8.98 -6.53 -5.60
C HIS A 26 -10.20 -6.24 -4.70
N ALA A 27 -10.02 -6.30 -3.37
CA ALA A 27 -11.09 -6.04 -2.40
C ALA A 27 -11.63 -4.60 -2.45
N THR A 28 -10.95 -3.66 -3.12
CA THR A 28 -11.27 -2.22 -3.20
C THR A 28 -11.30 -1.48 -1.86
N GLU A 29 -11.01 -2.14 -0.74
CA GLU A 29 -11.00 -1.56 0.61
C GLU A 29 -10.01 -0.39 0.72
N CYS A 30 -8.85 -0.50 0.07
CA CYS A 30 -7.83 0.54 0.05
C CYS A 30 -8.29 1.81 -0.68
N VAL A 31 -8.88 1.66 -1.86
CA VAL A 31 -9.40 2.76 -2.68
C VAL A 31 -10.64 3.40 -2.03
N ARG A 32 -11.49 2.60 -1.37
CA ARG A 32 -12.67 3.11 -0.65
C ARG A 32 -12.30 3.80 0.66
N GLY A 33 -11.30 3.28 1.36
CA GLY A 33 -10.83 3.82 2.63
C GLY A 33 -10.06 5.13 2.46
N LEU A 34 -9.20 5.22 1.44
CA LEU A 34 -8.34 6.38 1.22
C LEU A 34 -8.17 6.70 -0.26
N PRO A 35 -9.22 7.20 -0.93
CA PRO A 35 -9.17 7.53 -2.36
C PRO A 35 -8.19 8.66 -2.68
N ALA A 36 -7.83 9.49 -1.69
CA ALA A 36 -6.81 10.52 -1.85
C ALA A 36 -5.42 9.94 -2.17
N VAL A 37 -5.11 8.76 -1.63
CA VAL A 37 -3.81 8.07 -1.83
C VAL A 37 -3.94 6.97 -2.88
N PHE A 38 -4.94 6.12 -2.76
CA PHE A 38 -5.15 4.97 -3.65
C PHE A 38 -6.21 5.33 -4.69
N ASP A 39 -5.76 5.79 -5.85
CA ASP A 39 -6.64 6.19 -6.94
C ASP A 39 -6.31 5.38 -8.20
N ARG A 40 -7.28 4.59 -8.68
CA ARG A 40 -7.07 3.70 -9.84
C ARG A 40 -6.98 4.45 -11.17
N ASP A 41 -7.51 5.66 -11.23
CA ASP A 41 -7.52 6.51 -12.41
C ASP A 41 -6.28 7.42 -12.45
N ALA A 42 -5.73 7.75 -11.28
CA ALA A 42 -4.51 8.54 -11.15
C ALA A 42 -3.26 7.80 -11.64
N ARG A 43 -2.28 8.59 -12.11
CA ARG A 43 -0.94 8.13 -12.48
C ARG A 43 0.09 9.08 -11.84
N PRO A 44 0.79 8.65 -10.77
CA PRO A 44 0.76 7.32 -10.13
C PRO A 44 -0.55 6.99 -9.41
N TRP A 45 -0.90 5.70 -9.34
CA TRP A 45 -2.15 5.22 -8.71
C TRP A 45 -2.08 5.10 -7.19
N ILE A 46 -0.87 5.12 -6.63
CA ILE A 46 -0.62 5.29 -5.19
C ILE A 46 0.21 6.56 -5.04
N ASP A 47 -0.35 7.54 -4.33
CA ASP A 47 0.36 8.76 -3.95
C ASP A 47 0.32 8.93 -2.42
N PRO A 48 1.33 8.41 -1.70
CA PRO A 48 1.35 8.46 -0.24
C PRO A 48 1.56 9.87 0.32
N SER A 49 1.88 10.86 -0.53
CA SER A 49 2.03 12.26 -0.12
C SER A 49 0.69 12.96 0.07
N ARG A 50 -0.44 12.38 -0.38
CA ARG A 50 -1.78 12.98 -0.24
C ARG A 50 -2.46 12.70 1.09
N ALA A 51 -1.89 11.85 1.94
CA ALA A 51 -2.41 11.59 3.27
C ALA A 51 -1.29 11.36 4.28
N SER A 52 -1.64 11.38 5.56
CA SER A 52 -0.70 11.09 6.63
C SER A 52 -0.41 9.59 6.72
N ALA A 53 0.79 9.26 7.21
CA ALA A 53 1.20 7.88 7.44
C ALA A 53 0.17 7.06 8.25
N ASP A 54 -0.48 7.68 9.23
CA ASP A 54 -1.48 7.02 10.09
C ASP A 54 -2.75 6.60 9.33
N GLU A 55 -3.24 7.45 8.43
CA GLU A 55 -4.38 7.14 7.56
C GLU A 55 -4.04 5.99 6.60
N ILE A 56 -2.84 6.04 6.03
CA ILE A 56 -2.33 4.96 5.16
C ILE A 56 -2.24 3.66 5.96
N VAL A 57 -1.66 3.69 7.16
CA VAL A 57 -1.57 2.53 8.06
C VAL A 57 -2.95 1.94 8.31
N ALA A 58 -3.92 2.76 8.74
CA ALA A 58 -5.27 2.31 9.06
C ALA A 58 -5.98 1.65 7.86
N VAL A 59 -5.80 2.19 6.66
CA VAL A 59 -6.42 1.67 5.43
C VAL A 59 -5.71 0.42 4.93
N VAL A 60 -4.38 0.42 4.99
CA VAL A 60 -3.56 -0.73 4.67
C VAL A 60 -3.93 -1.87 5.63
N ASP A 61 -4.20 -1.61 6.92
CA ASP A 61 -4.59 -2.62 7.94
C ASP A 61 -5.93 -3.29 7.68
N ARG A 62 -6.84 -2.57 7.01
CA ARG A 62 -8.10 -3.14 6.54
C ARG A 62 -7.94 -4.09 5.36
N CYS A 63 -6.75 -4.18 4.74
CA CYS A 63 -6.54 -5.08 3.61
C CYS A 63 -6.46 -6.55 4.07
N PRO A 64 -7.48 -7.39 3.79
CA PRO A 64 -7.49 -8.78 4.27
C PRO A 64 -6.47 -9.68 3.56
N SER A 65 -5.93 -9.22 2.43
CA SER A 65 -4.95 -9.97 1.63
C SER A 65 -3.50 -9.55 1.92
N PHE A 66 -3.29 -8.56 2.80
CA PHE A 66 -1.97 -8.00 3.12
C PHE A 66 -1.14 -7.60 1.89
N ALA A 67 -1.77 -7.36 0.74
CA ALA A 67 -1.10 -7.04 -0.51
C ALA A 67 -0.44 -5.65 -0.54
N LEU A 68 -0.77 -4.82 0.45
CA LEU A 68 -0.20 -3.50 0.68
C LEU A 68 0.64 -3.56 1.95
N GLY A 69 1.86 -3.03 1.85
CA GLY A 69 2.74 -2.77 2.96
C GLY A 69 3.09 -1.29 3.06
N TYR A 70 3.68 -0.92 4.19
CA TYR A 70 4.20 0.42 4.38
C TYR A 70 5.46 0.42 5.25
N ARG A 71 6.22 1.50 5.17
CA ARG A 71 7.41 1.77 5.95
C ARG A 71 7.48 3.26 6.23
N THR A 72 7.31 3.65 7.48
CA THR A 72 7.39 5.04 7.92
C THR A 72 8.79 5.36 8.44
N ASP A 73 9.18 6.63 8.41
CA ASP A 73 10.40 7.10 9.08
C ASP A 73 10.35 6.89 10.60
N ASP A 74 9.14 6.92 11.19
CA ASP A 74 8.83 6.61 12.60
C ASP A 74 9.18 5.16 13.01
N GLY A 75 9.69 4.33 12.09
CA GLY A 75 10.09 2.94 12.33
C GLY A 75 8.97 1.91 12.20
N ARG A 76 7.73 2.33 11.88
CA ARG A 76 6.62 1.41 11.62
C ARG A 76 6.79 0.77 10.25
N VAL A 77 6.99 -0.54 10.24
CA VAL A 77 7.01 -1.37 9.03
C VAL A 77 5.90 -2.39 9.11
N ARG A 78 5.14 -2.53 8.02
CA ARG A 78 4.24 -3.65 7.83
C ARG A 78 4.46 -4.28 6.47
N THR A 79 4.88 -5.54 6.51
CA THR A 79 4.96 -6.45 5.37
C THR A 79 3.99 -7.59 5.62
N ALA A 80 3.43 -8.17 4.55
CA ALA A 80 2.57 -9.34 4.66
C ALA A 80 3.26 -10.45 5.46
N PRO A 81 2.56 -11.13 6.37
CA PRO A 81 3.10 -12.34 6.97
C PRO A 81 3.44 -13.35 5.87
N ALA A 82 4.63 -13.95 5.96
CA ALA A 82 5.01 -15.06 5.10
C ALA A 82 4.38 -16.32 5.69
N GLU A 83 3.18 -16.66 5.23
CA GLU A 83 2.58 -17.98 5.47
C GLU A 83 2.16 -18.63 4.16
#